data_AF-A0A3B0SPB1-F1
#
_entry.id   AF-A0A3B0SPB1-F1
#
_cell.length_a   1.000
_cell.length_b   1.000
_cell.length_c   1.000
_cell.angle_alpha   90.00
_cell.angle_beta   90.00
_cell.angle_gamma   90.00
#
_symmetry.space_group_name_H-M   'P 1'
#
loop_
_entity.id
_entity.type
_entity.pdbx_description
1 polymer ?
#
loop_
_entity_poly.entity_id
_entity_poly.type
_entity_poly.pdbx_seq_one_letter_code
_entity_poly.pdbx_strand_id
1 'polypeptide(L)'
;MKFVALIIVFMVLVLSLVTSIVPGSRGYGNKNPVAILGEELAKPLAKVDQIGPEISNALDRVDVKLPSLPGSKKSQTGEDKSLGDHSGADFSNKDLPGANFAGSFFSATQFESTLLDSAVFEGVSGADINFRQARMAKSNLTAAMLAGGDFTGAELREAVARAGDFETAVFTGGDLSFASFSGANLRDANLKDVYAAGAVFVDANLSNADLTDADLTGVRFEGANLQNVKFGGANLKLAKLTGARLQGADLSSVINLTTEQLAEACANGDTKLPEGLAAPRC
;
A
#
# COMPACT_ATOMS: atom_id res chain seq x y z
N MET A 1 -8.33 29.06 9.51
CA MET A 1 -7.52 29.64 10.61
C MET A 1 -6.98 28.60 11.61
N LYS A 2 -7.75 27.61 12.07
CA LYS A 2 -7.25 26.56 12.99
C LYS A 2 -6.05 25.75 12.45
N PHE A 3 -5.99 25.52 11.13
CA PHE A 3 -4.91 24.75 10.50
C PHE A 3 -3.55 25.49 10.47
N VAL A 4 -3.57 26.82 10.25
CA VAL A 4 -2.35 27.64 10.24
C VAL A 4 -1.79 27.78 11.66
N ALA A 5 -2.67 27.90 12.66
CA ALA A 5 -2.27 27.92 14.07
C ALA A 5 -1.65 26.57 14.51
N LEU A 6 -2.20 25.44 14.05
CA LEU A 6 -1.67 24.11 14.36
C LEU A 6 -0.29 23.87 13.72
N ILE A 7 -0.07 24.35 12.49
CA ILE A 7 1.22 24.27 11.80
C ILE A 7 2.29 25.11 12.50
N ILE A 8 1.94 26.31 12.99
CA ILE A 8 2.86 27.18 13.74
C ILE A 8 3.22 26.54 15.09
N VAL A 9 2.25 25.98 15.82
CA VAL A 9 2.49 25.26 17.09
C VAL A 9 3.38 24.03 16.86
N PHE A 10 3.17 23.29 15.77
CA PHE A 10 3.98 22.13 15.43
C PHE A 10 5.41 22.51 15.03
N MET A 11 5.61 23.59 14.25
CA MET A 11 6.95 24.08 13.92
C MET A 11 7.71 24.57 15.16
N VAL A 12 7.04 25.21 16.12
CA VAL A 12 7.66 25.68 17.37
C VAL A 12 8.08 24.50 18.27
N LEU A 13 7.23 23.45 18.36
CA LEU A 13 7.56 22.23 19.11
C LEU A 13 8.74 21.46 18.50
N VAL A 14 8.79 21.36 17.17
CA VAL A 14 9.90 20.71 16.45
C VAL A 14 11.20 21.50 16.64
N LEU A 15 11.14 22.83 16.60
CA LEU A 15 12.32 23.69 16.79
C LEU A 15 12.86 23.62 18.24
N SER A 16 11.99 23.52 19.24
CA SER A 16 12.38 23.27 20.63
C SER A 16 13.06 21.91 20.81
N LEU A 17 12.55 20.87 20.15
CA LEU A 17 13.13 19.52 20.23
C LEU A 17 14.53 19.46 19.59
N VAL A 18 14.75 20.18 18.49
CA VAL A 18 16.06 20.27 17.80
C VAL A 18 17.12 20.94 18.69
N THR A 19 16.74 21.89 19.56
CA THR A 19 17.68 22.52 20.50
C THR A 19 18.02 21.65 21.72
N SER A 20 17.25 20.61 22.01
CA SER A 20 17.51 19.66 23.12
C SER A 20 18.45 18.52 22.75
N ILE A 21 18.82 18.37 21.46
CA ILE A 21 19.62 17.24 20.94
C ILE A 21 21.08 17.64 20.65
N VAL A 22 21.49 18.89 20.83
CA VAL A 22 22.91 19.29 20.72
C VAL A 22 23.57 19.20 22.10
N PRO A 23 24.44 18.20 22.35
CA PRO A 23 25.13 18.10 23.63
C PRO A 23 26.36 19.00 23.59
N GLY A 24 26.23 20.22 24.11
CA GLY A 24 27.39 21.09 24.21
C GLY A 24 27.09 22.54 24.51
N SER A 25 26.85 22.87 25.77
CA SER A 25 27.54 23.96 26.49
C SER A 25 26.90 24.18 27.86
N ARG A 26 27.67 23.89 28.90
CA ARG A 26 27.45 24.42 30.25
C ARG A 26 27.70 25.93 30.23
N GLY A 27 26.86 26.70 30.92
CA GLY A 27 27.26 27.99 31.48
C GLY A 27 26.23 29.13 31.37
N TYR A 28 25.90 29.70 32.53
CA TYR A 28 25.29 31.02 32.79
C TYR A 28 23.79 31.22 32.53
N GLY A 29 23.00 31.07 33.60
CA GLY A 29 22.07 32.05 34.21
C GLY A 29 21.12 32.93 33.38
N ASN A 30 21.06 32.83 32.07
CA ASN A 30 20.17 33.62 31.22
C ASN A 30 19.29 32.67 30.41
N LYS A 31 17.96 32.84 30.49
CA LYS A 31 17.01 32.03 29.72
C LYS A 31 17.42 32.03 28.24
N ASN A 32 17.38 30.86 27.61
CA ASN A 32 17.66 30.70 26.18
C ASN A 32 16.80 31.73 25.39
N PRO A 33 17.38 32.56 24.50
CA PRO A 33 16.63 33.56 23.73
C PRO A 33 15.44 32.98 22.96
N VAL A 34 15.53 31.70 22.54
CA VAL A 34 14.44 30.96 21.87
C VAL A 34 13.29 30.64 22.84
N ALA A 35 13.60 30.36 24.11
CA ALA A 35 12.59 30.14 25.14
C ALA A 35 11.88 31.45 25.53
N ILE A 36 12.60 32.58 25.52
CA ILE A 36 12.02 33.91 25.75
C ILE A 36 11.08 34.30 24.58
N LEU A 37 11.49 34.03 23.34
CA LEU A 37 10.64 34.19 22.15
C LEU A 37 9.39 33.30 22.19
N GLY A 38 9.52 32.06 22.68
CA GLY A 38 8.37 31.16 22.90
C GLY A 38 7.39 31.69 23.94
N GLU A 39 7.87 32.20 25.07
CA GLU A 39 7.03 32.81 26.12
C GLU A 39 6.33 34.10 25.64
N GLU A 40 6.99 34.93 24.82
CA GLU A 40 6.39 36.15 24.25
C GLU A 40 5.35 35.85 23.15
N LEU A 41 5.59 34.86 22.28
CA LEU A 41 4.65 34.45 21.24
C LEU A 41 3.41 33.71 21.76
N ALA A 42 3.49 33.13 22.96
CA ALA A 42 2.35 32.49 23.62
C ALA A 42 1.32 33.50 24.18
N LYS A 43 1.73 34.74 24.48
CA LYS A 43 0.84 35.76 25.08
C LYS A 43 -0.30 36.21 24.16
N PRO A 44 -0.08 36.46 22.85
CA PRO A 44 -1.17 36.72 21.91
C PRO A 44 -2.09 35.50 21.69
N LEU A 45 -1.53 34.28 21.65
CA LEU A 45 -2.29 33.04 21.45
C LEU A 45 -3.24 32.75 22.61
N ALA A 46 -2.83 32.99 23.85
CA ALA A 46 -3.69 32.86 25.02
C ALA A 46 -4.90 33.84 25.00
N LYS A 47 -4.75 35.02 24.37
CA LYS A 47 -5.88 35.92 24.13
C LYS A 47 -6.84 35.41 23.05
N VAL A 48 -6.34 34.69 22.04
CA VAL A 48 -7.17 34.07 21.00
C VAL A 48 -8.07 32.98 21.58
N ASP A 49 -7.56 32.18 22.52
CA ASP A 49 -8.36 31.15 23.21
C ASP A 49 -9.44 31.73 24.13
N GLN A 50 -9.21 32.91 24.70
CA GLN A 50 -10.22 33.62 25.50
C GLN A 50 -11.31 34.28 24.65
N ILE A 51 -10.99 34.70 23.42
CA ILE A 51 -11.93 35.37 22.51
C ILE A 51 -12.77 34.36 21.70
N GLY A 52 -12.28 33.12 21.53
CA GLY A 52 -12.97 32.06 20.78
C GLY A 52 -14.43 31.79 21.22
N PRO A 53 -14.73 31.67 22.53
CA PRO A 53 -16.09 31.49 23.03
C PRO A 53 -16.99 32.71 22.80
N GLU A 54 -16.44 33.93 22.90
CA GLU A 54 -17.19 35.17 22.67
C GLU A 54 -17.54 35.37 21.19
N ILE A 55 -16.61 35.03 20.28
CA ILE A 55 -16.88 35.04 18.84
C ILE A 55 -17.89 33.94 18.47
N SER A 56 -17.80 32.74 19.06
CA SER A 56 -18.78 31.67 18.83
C SER A 56 -20.18 32.10 19.27
N ASN A 57 -20.31 32.70 20.46
CA ASN A 57 -21.58 33.23 20.96
C ASN A 57 -22.10 34.43 20.16
N ALA A 58 -21.21 35.26 19.61
CA ALA A 58 -21.59 36.38 18.74
C ALA A 58 -22.07 35.88 17.36
N LEU A 59 -21.47 34.82 16.83
CA LEU A 59 -21.86 34.17 15.57
C LEU A 59 -23.15 33.35 15.71
N ASP A 60 -23.47 32.82 16.89
CA ASP A 60 -24.76 32.14 17.13
C ASP A 60 -25.93 33.13 17.23
N ARG A 61 -25.66 34.40 17.56
CA ARG A 61 -26.68 35.46 17.67
C ARG A 61 -27.01 36.16 16.36
N VAL A 62 -26.10 36.10 15.39
CA VAL A 62 -26.32 36.62 14.04
C VAL A 62 -26.38 35.39 13.15
N ASP A 63 -27.57 35.04 12.66
CA ASP A 63 -27.89 33.80 11.91
C ASP A 63 -27.15 33.71 10.56
N VAL A 64 -25.81 33.74 10.62
CA VAL A 64 -24.88 33.73 9.49
C VAL A 64 -24.41 32.29 9.36
N LYS A 65 -25.18 31.51 8.59
CA LYS A 65 -24.71 30.23 8.07
C LYS A 65 -23.54 30.49 7.12
N LEU A 66 -22.33 30.17 7.58
CA LEU A 66 -21.17 30.07 6.69
C LEU A 66 -21.46 28.98 5.64
N PRO A 67 -21.32 29.25 4.34
CA PRO A 67 -21.54 28.24 3.32
C PRO A 67 -20.53 27.10 3.50
N SER A 68 -21.04 25.86 3.48
CA SER A 68 -20.20 24.67 3.45
C SER A 68 -19.36 24.66 2.17
N LEU A 69 -18.04 24.66 2.31
CA LEU A 69 -17.12 24.49 1.19
C LEU A 69 -17.34 23.10 0.55
N PRO A 70 -17.49 23.00 -0.79
CA PRO A 70 -17.50 21.71 -1.46
C PRO A 70 -16.11 21.08 -1.29
N GLY A 71 -16.02 19.95 -0.56
CA GLY A 71 -14.78 19.22 -0.39
C GLY A 71 -14.44 18.79 1.04
N SER A 72 -15.16 19.23 2.07
CA SER A 72 -15.00 18.67 3.41
C SER A 72 -16.12 17.67 3.73
N LYS A 73 -16.13 16.52 3.04
CA LYS A 73 -16.59 15.32 3.74
C LYS A 73 -15.63 15.15 4.90
N LYS A 74 -16.13 14.94 6.12
CA LYS A 74 -15.28 14.48 7.22
C LYS A 74 -14.48 13.30 6.67
N SER A 75 -13.17 13.43 6.60
CA SER A 75 -12.28 12.30 6.42
C SER A 75 -12.68 11.29 7.49
N GLN A 76 -13.28 10.16 7.10
CA GLN A 76 -13.50 9.01 7.99
C GLN A 76 -12.17 8.29 8.24
N THR A 77 -11.09 9.06 8.46
CA THR A 77 -9.79 8.52 8.84
C THR A 77 -9.97 7.76 10.15
N GLY A 78 -9.83 6.44 10.06
CA GLY A 78 -9.67 5.53 11.18
C GLY A 78 -10.97 5.00 11.78
N GLU A 79 -11.89 4.46 10.97
CA GLU A 79 -12.83 3.49 11.54
C GLU A 79 -12.05 2.25 12.00
N ASP A 80 -11.93 2.07 13.31
CA ASP A 80 -11.37 0.86 13.89
C ASP A 80 -12.41 -0.25 13.89
N LYS A 81 -12.15 -1.26 13.07
CA LYS A 81 -12.94 -2.46 12.86
C LYS A 81 -12.08 -3.71 13.08
N SER A 82 -10.93 -3.59 13.75
CA SER A 82 -9.97 -4.67 13.99
C SER A 82 -10.54 -5.76 14.89
N LEU A 83 -10.00 -6.97 14.76
CA LEU A 83 -10.36 -8.17 15.53
C LEU A 83 -11.86 -8.54 15.46
N GLY A 84 -12.57 -8.04 14.45
CA GLY A 84 -14.00 -8.29 14.26
C GLY A 84 -14.26 -9.49 13.35
N ASP A 85 -15.43 -10.12 13.49
CA ASP A 85 -16.00 -10.96 12.44
C ASP A 85 -16.92 -10.09 11.59
N HIS A 86 -16.54 -9.90 10.33
CA HIS A 86 -17.32 -9.15 9.35
C HIS A 86 -17.83 -10.07 8.24
N SER A 87 -17.96 -11.37 8.52
CA SER A 87 -18.44 -12.32 7.51
C SER A 87 -19.82 -11.94 6.98
N GLY A 88 -19.94 -11.92 5.65
CA GLY A 88 -21.14 -11.48 4.93
C GLY A 88 -21.43 -9.97 5.00
N ALA A 89 -20.53 -9.17 5.58
CA ALA A 89 -20.70 -7.72 5.58
C ALA A 89 -20.52 -7.14 4.16
N ASP A 90 -21.25 -6.06 3.90
CA ASP A 90 -21.20 -5.33 2.64
C ASP A 90 -20.66 -3.92 2.86
N PHE A 91 -19.41 -3.71 2.45
CA PHE A 91 -18.71 -2.43 2.42
C PHE A 91 -18.61 -1.86 1.01
N SER A 92 -19.33 -2.40 0.04
CA SER A 92 -19.24 -1.97 -1.36
C SER A 92 -19.58 -0.49 -1.51
N ASN A 93 -18.83 0.22 -2.36
CA ASN A 93 -18.98 1.65 -2.64
C ASN A 93 -18.78 2.57 -1.41
N LYS A 94 -18.21 2.08 -0.31
CA LYS A 94 -17.92 2.88 0.88
C LYS A 94 -16.61 3.64 0.76
N ASP A 95 -16.50 4.71 1.54
CA ASP A 95 -15.30 5.53 1.69
C ASP A 95 -14.67 5.21 3.04
N LEU A 96 -13.67 4.33 3.04
CA LEU A 96 -13.02 3.77 4.24
C LEU A 96 -11.47 3.94 4.21
N PRO A 97 -10.93 5.12 3.86
CA PRO A 97 -9.49 5.32 3.80
C PRO A 97 -8.89 5.24 5.21
N GLY A 98 -7.81 4.47 5.33
CA GLY A 98 -7.17 4.23 6.62
C GLY A 98 -8.02 3.44 7.62
N ALA A 99 -9.11 2.79 7.20
CA ALA A 99 -9.86 1.91 8.07
C ALA A 99 -8.96 0.78 8.58
N ASN A 100 -9.08 0.45 9.85
CA ASN A 100 -8.30 -0.60 10.48
C ASN A 100 -9.14 -1.87 10.59
N PHE A 101 -8.74 -2.90 9.88
CA PHE A 101 -9.34 -4.22 9.88
C PHE A 101 -8.40 -5.29 10.43
N ALA A 102 -7.25 -4.93 11.00
CA ALA A 102 -6.22 -5.87 11.41
C ALA A 102 -6.77 -7.05 12.23
N GLY A 103 -6.34 -8.27 11.89
CA GLY A 103 -6.70 -9.52 12.57
C GLY A 103 -8.19 -9.91 12.47
N SER A 104 -8.97 -9.27 11.58
CA SER A 104 -10.39 -9.56 11.42
C SER A 104 -10.65 -10.79 10.54
N PHE A 105 -11.86 -11.33 10.64
CA PHE A 105 -12.36 -12.40 9.80
C PHE A 105 -13.36 -11.88 8.74
N PHE A 106 -13.23 -12.35 7.49
CA PHE A 106 -13.92 -11.76 6.33
C PHE A 106 -14.61 -12.76 5.39
N SER A 107 -15.17 -13.87 5.88
CA SER A 107 -15.81 -14.82 4.94
C SER A 107 -16.98 -14.20 4.17
N ALA A 108 -16.99 -14.32 2.84
CA ALA A 108 -18.02 -13.76 1.96
C ALA A 108 -18.21 -12.22 2.06
N THR A 109 -17.18 -11.48 2.46
CA THR A 109 -17.26 -10.02 2.65
C THR A 109 -17.11 -9.26 1.33
N GLN A 110 -17.94 -8.23 1.13
CA GLN A 110 -17.93 -7.41 -0.08
C GLN A 110 -17.25 -6.05 0.14
N PHE A 111 -16.25 -5.74 -0.68
CA PHE A 111 -15.52 -4.48 -0.78
C PHE A 111 -15.51 -3.95 -2.23
N GLU A 112 -16.50 -4.33 -3.03
CA GLU A 112 -16.54 -3.94 -4.44
C GLU A 112 -16.61 -2.41 -4.58
N SER A 113 -15.71 -1.85 -5.40
CA SER A 113 -15.62 -0.40 -5.63
C SER A 113 -15.44 0.44 -4.36
N THR A 114 -14.89 -0.14 -3.29
CA THR A 114 -14.65 0.56 -2.01
C THR A 114 -13.35 1.36 -2.04
N LEU A 115 -13.34 2.53 -1.40
CA LEU A 115 -12.12 3.31 -1.18
C LEU A 115 -11.47 2.86 0.13
N LEU A 116 -10.29 2.27 0.02
CA LEU A 116 -9.52 1.62 1.09
C LEU A 116 -8.05 2.09 1.07
N ASP A 117 -7.78 3.25 0.47
CA ASP A 117 -6.43 3.82 0.44
C ASP A 117 -5.87 3.88 1.87
N SER A 118 -4.68 3.32 2.07
CA SER A 118 -4.00 3.19 3.37
C SER A 118 -4.72 2.37 4.44
N ALA A 119 -5.75 1.58 4.10
CA ALA A 119 -6.42 0.68 5.05
C ALA A 119 -5.49 -0.43 5.54
N VAL A 120 -5.76 -0.95 6.73
CA VAL A 120 -4.94 -1.99 7.38
C VAL A 120 -5.71 -3.30 7.43
N PHE A 121 -5.27 -4.26 6.63
CA PHE A 121 -5.71 -5.65 6.56
C PHE A 121 -4.65 -6.63 7.09
N GLU A 122 -3.78 -6.17 8.01
CA GLU A 122 -2.72 -7.02 8.54
C GLU A 122 -3.29 -8.24 9.27
N GLY A 123 -2.84 -9.44 8.89
CA GLY A 123 -3.23 -10.69 9.53
C GLY A 123 -4.72 -11.03 9.43
N VAL A 124 -5.45 -10.41 8.50
CA VAL A 124 -6.87 -10.76 8.29
C VAL A 124 -6.99 -12.16 7.69
N SER A 125 -8.12 -12.81 7.90
CA SER A 125 -8.37 -14.13 7.32
C SER A 125 -9.79 -14.26 6.80
N GLY A 126 -10.00 -15.07 5.76
CA GLY A 126 -11.33 -15.35 5.23
C GLY A 126 -11.27 -15.94 3.84
N ALA A 127 -12.43 -16.29 3.31
CA ALA A 127 -12.60 -16.80 1.96
C ALA A 127 -13.72 -16.02 1.25
N ASP A 128 -13.81 -16.15 -0.07
CA ASP A 128 -14.86 -15.55 -0.89
C ASP A 128 -14.96 -14.01 -0.73
N ILE A 129 -13.82 -13.36 -0.56
CA ILE A 129 -13.76 -11.90 -0.37
C ILE A 129 -13.70 -11.22 -1.74
N ASN A 130 -14.51 -10.17 -1.89
CA ASN A 130 -14.64 -9.41 -3.12
C ASN A 130 -14.03 -8.02 -2.96
N PHE A 131 -12.84 -7.79 -3.51
CA PHE A 131 -12.17 -6.49 -3.64
C PHE A 131 -12.23 -5.94 -5.08
N ARG A 132 -13.16 -6.40 -5.92
CA ARG A 132 -13.25 -5.98 -7.32
C ARG A 132 -13.32 -4.45 -7.41
N GLN A 133 -12.47 -3.87 -8.25
CA GLN A 133 -12.42 -2.43 -8.48
C GLN A 133 -12.18 -1.58 -7.22
N ALA A 134 -11.75 -2.18 -6.11
CA ALA A 134 -11.45 -1.46 -4.89
C ALA A 134 -10.19 -0.61 -5.05
N ARG A 135 -10.17 0.58 -4.47
CA ARG A 135 -8.98 1.44 -4.42
C ARG A 135 -8.25 1.20 -3.11
N MET A 136 -7.10 0.54 -3.16
CA MET A 136 -6.37 0.04 -1.99
C MET A 136 -4.93 0.55 -1.96
N ALA A 137 -4.67 1.73 -2.51
CA ALA A 137 -3.31 2.23 -2.62
C ALA A 137 -2.67 2.39 -1.24
N LYS A 138 -1.44 1.91 -1.08
CA LYS A 138 -0.68 1.94 0.19
C LYS A 138 -1.33 1.18 1.35
N SER A 139 -2.31 0.31 1.09
CA SER A 139 -2.89 -0.55 2.12
C SER A 139 -1.89 -1.58 2.63
N ASN A 140 -2.07 -2.04 3.87
CA ASN A 140 -1.24 -3.07 4.48
C ASN A 140 -2.02 -4.39 4.54
N LEU A 141 -1.64 -5.36 3.72
CA LEU A 141 -2.16 -6.73 3.70
C LEU A 141 -1.09 -7.74 4.19
N THR A 142 -0.15 -7.30 5.03
CA THR A 142 0.91 -8.19 5.55
C THR A 142 0.28 -9.38 6.27
N ALA A 143 0.74 -10.59 5.96
CA ALA A 143 0.24 -11.84 6.54
C ALA A 143 -1.28 -12.07 6.37
N ALA A 144 -1.94 -11.38 5.43
CA ALA A 144 -3.34 -11.60 5.15
C ALA A 144 -3.55 -12.99 4.52
N MET A 145 -4.54 -13.74 5.00
CA MET A 145 -4.92 -15.06 4.50
C MET A 145 -6.21 -14.92 3.68
N LEU A 146 -6.04 -14.62 2.38
CA LEU A 146 -7.08 -14.20 1.44
C LEU A 146 -7.08 -15.10 0.19
N ALA A 147 -6.81 -16.39 0.38
CA ALA A 147 -6.85 -17.37 -0.70
C ALA A 147 -8.21 -17.36 -1.42
N GLY A 148 -8.18 -17.39 -2.75
CA GLY A 148 -9.37 -17.33 -3.60
C GLY A 148 -10.08 -15.97 -3.65
N GLY A 149 -9.53 -14.92 -3.03
CA GLY A 149 -10.11 -13.57 -3.09
C GLY A 149 -10.16 -13.00 -4.52
N ASP A 150 -11.21 -12.23 -4.82
CA ASP A 150 -11.37 -11.54 -6.11
C ASP A 150 -10.91 -10.08 -6.00
N PHE A 151 -9.75 -9.78 -6.57
CA PHE A 151 -9.13 -8.46 -6.70
C PHE A 151 -9.19 -7.95 -8.15
N THR A 152 -10.13 -8.44 -8.98
CA THR A 152 -10.23 -8.03 -10.38
C THR A 152 -10.36 -6.51 -10.51
N GLY A 153 -9.42 -5.89 -11.23
CA GLY A 153 -9.36 -4.44 -11.43
C GLY A 153 -9.09 -3.62 -10.16
N ALA A 154 -8.67 -4.24 -9.05
CA ALA A 154 -8.33 -3.51 -7.83
C ALA A 154 -7.04 -2.68 -8.01
N GLU A 155 -6.97 -1.52 -7.36
CA GLU A 155 -5.81 -0.62 -7.38
C GLU A 155 -4.98 -0.80 -6.10
N LEU A 156 -3.96 -1.65 -6.12
CA LEU A 156 -3.06 -1.95 -5.00
C LEU A 156 -1.70 -1.23 -5.11
N ARG A 157 -1.65 -0.07 -5.79
CA ARG A 157 -0.41 0.70 -5.96
C ARG A 157 0.28 0.95 -4.61
N GLU A 158 1.56 0.61 -4.51
CA GLU A 158 2.38 0.74 -3.29
C GLU A 158 1.84 -0.04 -2.06
N ALA A 159 0.91 -0.99 -2.23
CA ALA A 159 0.41 -1.82 -1.12
C ALA A 159 1.49 -2.78 -0.60
N VAL A 160 1.35 -3.19 0.67
CA VAL A 160 2.27 -4.11 1.34
C VAL A 160 1.55 -5.41 1.66
N ALA A 161 1.75 -6.45 0.86
CA ALA A 161 1.11 -7.76 0.96
C ALA A 161 2.14 -8.88 1.27
N ARG A 162 3.13 -8.56 2.13
CA ARG A 162 4.25 -9.46 2.43
C ARG A 162 3.78 -10.67 3.24
N ALA A 163 4.33 -11.84 2.93
CA ALA A 163 4.01 -13.10 3.61
C ALA A 163 2.51 -13.43 3.70
N GLY A 164 1.68 -12.83 2.83
CA GLY A 164 0.26 -13.15 2.72
C GLY A 164 0.01 -14.41 1.92
N ASP A 165 -1.15 -15.01 2.11
CA ASP A 165 -1.65 -16.12 1.32
C ASP A 165 -2.76 -15.62 0.37
N PHE A 166 -2.44 -15.66 -0.91
CA PHE A 166 -3.28 -15.27 -2.04
C PHE A 166 -3.36 -16.41 -3.05
N GLU A 167 -3.24 -17.66 -2.58
CA GLU A 167 -3.40 -18.85 -3.43
C GLU A 167 -4.72 -18.78 -4.19
N THR A 168 -4.72 -19.08 -5.49
CA THR A 168 -5.89 -19.01 -6.38
C THR A 168 -6.59 -17.65 -6.47
N ALA A 169 -6.04 -16.57 -5.88
CA ALA A 169 -6.65 -15.25 -5.95
C ALA A 169 -6.64 -14.69 -7.39
N VAL A 170 -7.61 -13.84 -7.69
CA VAL A 170 -7.80 -13.25 -9.03
C VAL A 170 -7.46 -11.77 -8.99
N PHE A 171 -6.41 -11.35 -9.69
CA PHE A 171 -5.96 -9.97 -9.78
C PHE A 171 -6.16 -9.38 -11.18
N THR A 172 -6.91 -10.05 -12.07
CA THR A 172 -6.98 -9.69 -13.50
C THR A 172 -7.21 -8.20 -13.73
N GLY A 173 -6.35 -7.56 -14.53
CA GLY A 173 -6.43 -6.14 -14.85
C GLY A 173 -6.18 -5.17 -13.69
N GLY A 174 -5.71 -5.64 -12.53
CA GLY A 174 -5.39 -4.82 -11.37
C GLY A 174 -4.10 -4.02 -11.52
N ASP A 175 -3.99 -2.93 -10.77
CA ASP A 175 -2.76 -2.14 -10.64
C ASP A 175 -2.00 -2.55 -9.38
N LEU A 176 -0.91 -3.29 -9.55
CA LEU A 176 0.02 -3.73 -8.52
C LEU A 176 1.32 -2.92 -8.53
N SER A 177 1.37 -1.78 -9.22
CA SER A 177 2.60 -1.01 -9.41
C SER A 177 3.24 -0.65 -8.07
N PHE A 178 4.53 -0.97 -7.93
CA PHE A 178 5.32 -0.78 -6.71
C PHE A 178 4.80 -1.50 -5.45
N ALA A 179 3.83 -2.40 -5.58
CA ALA A 179 3.36 -3.22 -4.45
C ALA A 179 4.41 -4.25 -4.03
N SER A 180 4.38 -4.68 -2.77
CA SER A 180 5.31 -5.68 -2.23
C SER A 180 4.56 -6.94 -1.80
N PHE A 181 4.77 -8.04 -2.53
CA PHE A 181 4.30 -9.40 -2.25
C PHE A 181 5.45 -10.30 -1.80
N SER A 182 6.49 -9.74 -1.16
CA SER A 182 7.67 -10.51 -0.77
C SER A 182 7.30 -11.67 0.16
N GLY A 183 7.77 -12.88 -0.18
CA GLY A 183 7.46 -14.11 0.54
C GLY A 183 5.98 -14.53 0.53
N ALA A 184 5.13 -13.89 -0.27
CA ALA A 184 3.71 -14.25 -0.36
C ALA A 184 3.50 -15.56 -1.13
N ASN A 185 2.41 -16.26 -0.81
CA ASN A 185 1.91 -17.37 -1.61
C ASN A 185 0.90 -16.85 -2.64
N LEU A 186 1.24 -16.97 -3.92
CA LEU A 186 0.44 -16.60 -5.09
C LEU A 186 0.31 -17.81 -6.03
N ARG A 187 0.45 -19.03 -5.49
CA ARG A 187 0.34 -20.25 -6.27
C ARG A 187 -1.04 -20.33 -6.93
N ASP A 188 -1.05 -20.72 -8.21
CA ASP A 188 -2.27 -20.81 -9.04
C ASP A 188 -3.06 -19.49 -9.14
N ALA A 189 -2.48 -18.33 -8.78
CA ALA A 189 -3.15 -17.04 -8.89
C ALA A 189 -3.31 -16.59 -10.35
N ASN A 190 -4.40 -15.89 -10.63
CA ASN A 190 -4.62 -15.27 -11.94
C ASN A 190 -4.21 -13.80 -11.90
N LEU A 191 -3.05 -13.49 -12.48
CA LEU A 191 -2.46 -12.16 -12.60
C LEU A 191 -2.46 -11.70 -14.07
N LYS A 192 -3.42 -12.16 -14.88
CA LYS A 192 -3.53 -11.76 -16.28
C LYS A 192 -3.77 -10.25 -16.41
N ASP A 193 -3.17 -9.61 -17.41
CA ASP A 193 -3.39 -8.19 -17.76
C ASP A 193 -3.03 -7.20 -16.62
N VAL A 194 -2.28 -7.61 -15.59
CA VAL A 194 -1.94 -6.73 -14.46
C VAL A 194 -0.89 -5.68 -14.83
N TYR A 195 -0.99 -4.51 -14.20
CA TYR A 195 0.06 -3.50 -14.19
C TYR A 195 0.92 -3.69 -12.95
N ALA A 196 2.07 -4.33 -13.07
CA ALA A 196 2.95 -4.67 -11.95
C ALA A 196 4.33 -4.02 -12.09
N ALA A 197 4.39 -2.85 -12.71
CA ALA A 197 5.63 -2.11 -12.90
C ALA A 197 6.29 -1.78 -11.55
N GLY A 198 7.55 -2.19 -11.39
CA GLY A 198 8.30 -2.01 -10.15
C GLY A 198 7.81 -2.80 -8.94
N ALA A 199 6.86 -3.74 -9.12
CA ALA A 199 6.37 -4.59 -8.04
C ALA A 199 7.48 -5.53 -7.51
N VAL A 200 7.32 -5.97 -6.25
CA VAL A 200 8.32 -6.79 -5.55
C VAL A 200 7.72 -8.13 -5.14
N PHE A 201 8.16 -9.19 -5.80
CA PHE A 201 7.80 -10.59 -5.57
C PHE A 201 9.00 -11.42 -5.07
N VAL A 202 9.96 -10.78 -4.41
CA VAL A 202 11.15 -11.46 -3.85
C VAL A 202 10.74 -12.61 -2.94
N ASP A 203 11.30 -13.79 -3.18
CA ASP A 203 11.01 -15.05 -2.47
C ASP A 203 9.52 -15.48 -2.48
N ALA A 204 8.69 -14.88 -3.33
CA ALA A 204 7.27 -15.23 -3.44
C ALA A 204 7.09 -16.56 -4.19
N ASN A 205 6.02 -17.28 -3.86
CA ASN A 205 5.61 -18.47 -4.58
C ASN A 205 4.55 -18.13 -5.62
N LEU A 206 4.90 -18.04 -6.90
CA LEU A 206 3.95 -17.85 -8.01
C LEU A 206 3.81 -19.12 -8.85
N SER A 207 4.12 -20.31 -8.34
CA SER A 207 4.04 -21.53 -9.15
C SER A 207 2.66 -21.69 -9.79
N ASN A 208 2.64 -22.04 -11.08
CA ASN A 208 1.47 -22.17 -11.95
C ASN A 208 0.62 -20.88 -12.14
N ALA A 209 1.07 -19.72 -11.67
CA ALA A 209 0.33 -18.47 -11.85
C ALA A 209 0.24 -18.09 -13.34
N ASP A 210 -0.79 -17.30 -13.66
CA ASP A 210 -0.99 -16.74 -15.00
C ASP A 210 -0.61 -15.26 -15.01
N LEU A 211 0.50 -14.92 -15.66
CA LEU A 211 0.99 -13.55 -15.88
C LEU A 211 0.89 -13.14 -17.36
N THR A 212 0.00 -13.78 -18.12
CA THR A 212 -0.24 -13.45 -19.52
C THR A 212 -0.61 -11.98 -19.67
N ASP A 213 -0.01 -11.30 -20.64
CA ASP A 213 -0.21 -9.89 -20.97
C ASP A 213 0.10 -8.89 -19.83
N ALA A 214 0.79 -9.30 -18.78
CA ALA A 214 1.17 -8.43 -17.66
C ALA A 214 2.29 -7.44 -18.01
N ASP A 215 2.20 -6.19 -17.52
CA ASP A 215 3.34 -5.27 -17.50
C ASP A 215 4.19 -5.50 -16.26
N LEU A 216 5.34 -6.15 -16.46
CA LEU A 216 6.29 -6.53 -15.42
C LEU A 216 7.57 -5.67 -15.50
N THR A 217 7.46 -4.45 -16.04
CA THR A 217 8.62 -3.55 -16.18
C THR A 217 9.28 -3.28 -14.83
N GLY A 218 10.56 -3.60 -14.67
CA GLY A 218 11.33 -3.36 -13.46
C GLY A 218 10.91 -4.22 -12.25
N VAL A 219 10.12 -5.27 -12.48
CA VAL A 219 9.68 -6.19 -11.42
C VAL A 219 10.87 -6.90 -10.76
N ARG A 220 10.68 -7.25 -9.50
CA ARG A 220 11.68 -7.94 -8.68
C ARG A 220 11.21 -9.35 -8.33
N PHE A 221 11.74 -10.35 -9.02
CA PHE A 221 11.46 -11.78 -8.82
C PHE A 221 12.66 -12.51 -8.20
N GLU A 222 13.58 -11.81 -7.52
CA GLU A 222 14.75 -12.47 -6.93
C GLU A 222 14.32 -13.60 -5.98
N GLY A 223 14.83 -14.82 -6.18
CA GLY A 223 14.47 -16.01 -5.39
C GLY A 223 13.05 -16.54 -5.58
N ALA A 224 12.22 -15.91 -6.42
CA ALA A 224 10.82 -16.31 -6.59
C ALA A 224 10.68 -17.70 -7.22
N ASN A 225 9.65 -18.43 -6.79
CA ASN A 225 9.24 -19.66 -7.46
C ASN A 225 8.29 -19.33 -8.62
N LEU A 226 8.81 -19.41 -9.85
CA LEU A 226 8.08 -19.13 -11.10
C LEU A 226 7.84 -20.41 -11.92
N GLN A 227 7.83 -21.57 -11.27
CA GLN A 227 7.64 -22.84 -11.96
C GLN A 227 6.28 -22.90 -12.65
N ASN A 228 6.25 -23.37 -13.90
CA ASN A 228 5.05 -23.49 -14.74
C ASN A 228 4.24 -22.18 -14.92
N VAL A 229 4.84 -21.02 -14.65
CA VAL A 229 4.17 -19.73 -14.85
C VAL A 229 3.97 -19.47 -16.34
N LYS A 230 2.81 -18.90 -16.69
CA LYS A 230 2.52 -18.44 -18.05
C LYS A 230 2.89 -16.96 -18.17
N PHE A 231 3.79 -16.61 -19.08
CA PHE A 231 4.19 -15.22 -19.36
C PHE A 231 3.84 -14.77 -20.78
N GLY A 232 2.86 -15.41 -21.44
CA GLY A 232 2.52 -15.08 -22.83
C GLY A 232 2.23 -13.59 -23.01
N GLY A 233 2.98 -12.88 -23.87
CA GLY A 233 2.78 -11.44 -24.09
C GLY A 233 3.30 -10.52 -22.98
N ALA A 234 3.80 -11.04 -21.86
CA ALA A 234 4.25 -10.23 -20.73
C ALA A 234 5.49 -9.39 -21.08
N ASN A 235 5.58 -8.20 -20.50
CA ASN A 235 6.72 -7.29 -20.67
C ASN A 235 7.68 -7.39 -19.49
N LEU A 236 8.85 -8.02 -19.68
CA LEU A 236 9.87 -8.19 -18.63
C LEU A 236 11.01 -7.17 -18.71
N LYS A 237 10.79 -6.00 -19.33
CA LYS A 237 11.82 -4.94 -19.42
C LYS A 237 12.39 -4.61 -18.03
N LEU A 238 13.71 -4.73 -17.86
CA LEU A 238 14.42 -4.44 -16.59
C LEU A 238 14.02 -5.32 -15.38
N ALA A 239 13.27 -6.40 -15.59
CA ALA A 239 12.96 -7.39 -14.55
C ALA A 239 14.23 -8.02 -13.97
N LYS A 240 14.22 -8.28 -12.66
CA LYS A 240 15.30 -8.99 -11.94
C LYS A 240 14.87 -10.41 -11.63
N LEU A 241 15.61 -11.39 -12.15
CA LEU A 241 15.30 -12.83 -12.03
C LEU A 241 16.41 -13.61 -11.30
N THR A 242 17.30 -12.94 -10.57
CA THR A 242 18.40 -13.60 -9.83
C THR A 242 17.85 -14.67 -8.87
N GLY A 243 18.26 -15.92 -9.07
CA GLY A 243 17.80 -17.07 -8.29
C GLY A 243 16.35 -17.50 -8.55
N ALA A 244 15.65 -16.89 -9.52
CA ALA A 244 14.28 -17.25 -9.84
C ALA A 244 14.21 -18.65 -10.49
N ARG A 245 13.20 -19.44 -10.10
CA ARG A 245 12.99 -20.81 -10.58
C ARG A 245 11.98 -20.84 -11.71
N LEU A 246 12.43 -21.08 -12.94
CA LEU A 246 11.65 -21.00 -14.19
C LEU A 246 11.32 -22.37 -14.80
N GLN A 247 11.50 -23.48 -14.08
CA GLN A 247 11.25 -24.81 -14.66
C GLN A 247 9.80 -24.93 -15.15
N GLY A 248 9.61 -25.35 -16.40
CA GLY A 248 8.30 -25.46 -17.04
C GLY A 248 7.59 -24.12 -17.34
N ALA A 249 8.19 -22.97 -17.01
CA ALA A 249 7.61 -21.67 -17.32
C ALA A 249 7.57 -21.43 -18.83
N ASP A 250 6.51 -20.76 -19.29
CA ASP A 250 6.33 -20.40 -20.70
C ASP A 250 6.66 -18.92 -20.91
N LEU A 251 7.89 -18.65 -21.38
CA LEU A 251 8.37 -17.33 -21.74
C LEU A 251 8.42 -17.11 -23.26
N SER A 252 7.90 -18.02 -24.10
CA SER A 252 8.18 -18.00 -25.55
C SER A 252 7.73 -16.72 -26.26
N SER A 253 6.75 -16.01 -25.68
CA SER A 253 6.18 -14.78 -26.23
C SER A 253 6.40 -13.56 -25.33
N VAL A 254 7.33 -13.66 -24.37
CA VAL A 254 7.75 -12.50 -23.57
C VAL A 254 8.48 -11.49 -24.43
N ILE A 255 8.25 -10.20 -24.15
CA ILE A 255 8.97 -9.11 -24.78
C ILE A 255 9.94 -8.43 -23.80
N ASN A 256 10.98 -7.81 -24.34
CA ASN A 256 12.00 -7.06 -23.60
C ASN A 256 12.77 -7.87 -22.54
N LEU A 257 12.90 -9.19 -22.74
CA LEU A 257 13.76 -10.05 -21.94
C LEU A 257 15.14 -10.17 -22.59
N THR A 258 16.20 -10.10 -21.78
CA THR A 258 17.58 -10.26 -22.25
C THR A 258 18.28 -11.47 -21.61
N THR A 259 19.38 -11.91 -22.21
CA THR A 259 20.23 -12.99 -21.67
C THR A 259 20.79 -12.62 -20.29
N GLU A 260 21.14 -11.36 -20.06
CA GLU A 260 21.67 -10.89 -18.78
C GLU A 260 20.64 -11.02 -17.66
N GLN A 261 19.36 -10.76 -17.95
CA GLN A 261 18.29 -10.95 -16.97
C GLN A 261 18.11 -12.42 -16.59
N LEU A 262 18.38 -13.34 -17.51
CA LEU A 262 18.30 -14.79 -17.28
C LEU A 262 19.58 -15.39 -16.69
N ALA A 263 20.69 -14.65 -16.62
CA ALA A 263 22.01 -15.19 -16.32
C ALA A 263 22.13 -15.91 -14.96
N GLU A 264 21.29 -15.52 -13.99
CA GLU A 264 21.24 -16.11 -12.66
C GLU A 264 19.89 -16.78 -12.35
N ALA A 265 19.03 -16.96 -13.36
CA ALA A 265 17.80 -17.72 -13.24
C ALA A 265 18.05 -19.22 -13.45
N CYS A 266 17.07 -20.04 -13.07
CA CYS A 266 17.19 -21.49 -13.00
C CYS A 266 16.07 -22.12 -13.84
N ALA A 267 16.42 -22.60 -15.05
CA ALA A 267 15.50 -23.18 -16.03
C ALA A 267 15.80 -24.67 -16.29
N ASN A 268 14.91 -25.39 -16.98
CA ASN A 268 15.15 -26.77 -17.41
C ASN A 268 14.72 -26.99 -18.88
N GLY A 269 14.66 -28.26 -19.33
CA GLY A 269 14.25 -28.60 -20.70
C GLY A 269 12.79 -28.27 -21.04
N ASP A 270 11.95 -28.07 -20.03
CA ASP A 270 10.53 -27.77 -20.19
C ASP A 270 10.26 -26.25 -20.22
N THR A 271 11.23 -25.43 -19.80
CA THR A 271 11.14 -23.97 -19.88
C THR A 271 11.14 -23.54 -21.34
N LYS A 272 10.09 -22.83 -21.77
CA LYS A 272 10.02 -22.27 -23.13
C LYS A 272 10.59 -20.86 -23.13
N LEU A 273 11.62 -20.62 -23.93
CA LEU A 273 12.29 -19.33 -24.02
C LEU A 273 12.00 -18.65 -25.39
N PRO A 274 12.08 -17.31 -25.47
CA PRO A 274 12.12 -16.61 -26.75
C PRO A 274 13.28 -17.08 -27.62
N GLU A 275 13.11 -16.96 -28.95
CA GLU A 275 14.16 -17.31 -29.91
C GLU A 275 15.46 -16.54 -29.61
N GLY A 276 16.59 -17.25 -29.62
CA GLY A 276 17.92 -16.67 -29.39
C GLY A 276 18.30 -16.46 -27.93
N LEU A 277 17.39 -16.70 -26.97
CA LEU A 277 17.71 -16.62 -25.54
C LEU A 277 18.03 -18.00 -24.95
N ALA A 278 18.87 -17.99 -23.92
CA ALA A 278 19.22 -19.16 -23.13
C ALA A 278 19.25 -18.80 -21.64
N ALA A 279 18.95 -19.78 -20.79
CA ALA A 279 19.02 -19.65 -19.34
C ALA A 279 19.84 -20.80 -18.74
N PRO A 280 20.51 -20.59 -17.60
CA PRO A 280 21.21 -21.65 -16.87
C PRO A 280 20.28 -22.81 -16.52
N ARG A 281 20.83 -24.02 -16.56
CA ARG A 281 20.11 -25.23 -16.19
C ARG A 281 20.33 -25.62 -14.75
N CYS A 282 19.23 -26.09 -14.16
CA CYS A 282 19.09 -26.72 -12.86
C CYS A 282 17.85 -27.66 -12.97
#